data_AF-A0A1Q3C0U4-F1
#
_entry.id   AF-A0A1Q3C0U4-F1
#
_cell.length_a   1.000
_cell.length_b   1.000
_cell.length_c   1.000
_cell.angle_alpha   90.00
_cell.angle_beta   90.00
_cell.angle_gamma   90.00
#
_symmetry.space_group_name_H-M   'P 1'
#
loop_
_entity.id
_entity.type
_entity.pdbx_description
1 polymer ?
#
loop_
_entity_poly.entity_id
_entity_poly.type
_entity_poly.pdbx_seq_one_letter_code
_entity_poly.pdbx_strand_id
1 'polypeptide(L)'
;AEFLHPVGVNYLFAPWISCLLLLQSSPFITPKSICYILLWWVFILPIVILDVSIYGQWFTKGKRFLSTVANPTSHLSVIGNLVGAQAAARMGWRESGLLMLSLGITHYLVLFVTLYQRLTVSKCIPSMLRPVFFLFFAAPSMATLAWEAIFGGFDDAAKMLFFLSLFLFLSLVCRPTLFKTSMRKFNVAWWAYSFPLTILALASAGYAQEVKGGIAHVMMLVLSALSVLVCLALMVLTAINNTNILLQDSHHSVLNANTINSTTT
;
A
#
# COMPACT_ATOMS: atom_id res chain seq x y z
N ALA A 1 8.43 1.44 -23.07
CA ALA A 1 7.21 0.63 -23.34
C ALA A 1 6.19 0.69 -22.20
N GLU A 2 6.61 0.78 -20.93
CA GLU A 2 5.71 0.70 -19.77
C GLU A 2 4.85 1.96 -19.51
N PHE A 3 5.32 3.15 -19.91
CA PHE A 3 4.57 4.41 -19.84
C PHE A 3 3.31 4.48 -20.73
N LEU A 4 3.19 3.58 -21.72
CA LEU A 4 2.04 3.54 -22.62
C LEU A 4 0.93 2.59 -22.14
N HIS A 5 1.20 1.77 -21.11
CA HIS A 5 0.22 0.84 -20.58
C HIS A 5 -0.60 1.52 -19.45
N PRO A 6 -1.92 1.71 -19.59
CA PRO A 6 -2.73 2.51 -18.66
C PRO A 6 -2.80 1.97 -17.22
N VAL A 7 -2.25 0.78 -16.96
CA VAL A 7 -2.17 0.13 -15.64
C VAL A 7 -0.76 0.15 -15.06
N GLY A 8 0.28 0.15 -15.90
CA GLY A 8 1.68 0.10 -15.47
C GLY A 8 2.16 1.40 -14.82
N VAL A 9 1.63 2.53 -15.27
CA VAL A 9 1.97 3.87 -14.75
C VAL A 9 1.67 4.00 -13.25
N ASN A 10 0.62 3.34 -12.73
CA ASN A 10 0.28 3.38 -11.31
C ASN A 10 1.29 2.61 -10.43
N TYR A 11 2.01 1.64 -10.98
CA TYR A 11 3.07 0.95 -10.22
C TYR A 11 4.33 1.81 -10.07
N LEU A 12 4.48 2.86 -10.89
CA LEU A 12 5.61 3.80 -10.78
C LEU A 12 5.59 4.59 -9.47
N PHE A 13 4.46 4.65 -8.75
CA PHE A 13 4.41 5.24 -7.41
C PHE A 13 5.12 4.40 -6.35
N ALA A 14 5.13 3.07 -6.50
CA ALA A 14 5.56 2.16 -5.44
C ALA A 14 7.04 2.34 -5.01
N PRO A 15 8.02 2.55 -5.92
CA PRO A 15 9.40 2.84 -5.52
C PRO A 15 9.52 4.11 -4.68
N TRP A 16 8.83 5.19 -5.07
CA TRP A 16 8.89 6.48 -4.37
C TRP A 16 8.22 6.43 -2.99
N ILE A 17 7.07 5.76 -2.90
CA ILE A 17 6.39 5.51 -1.62
C ILE A 17 7.30 4.71 -0.67
N SER A 18 7.94 3.66 -1.19
CA SER A 18 8.85 2.82 -0.41
C SER A 18 10.04 3.64 0.10
N CYS A 19 10.63 4.49 -0.74
CA CYS A 19 11.72 5.38 -0.34
C CYS A 19 11.28 6.40 0.74
N LEU A 20 10.08 6.97 0.63
CA LEU A 20 9.53 7.88 1.64
C LEU A 20 9.27 7.18 2.98
N LEU A 21 8.78 5.94 2.96
CA LEU A 21 8.57 5.15 4.17
C LEU A 21 9.90 4.79 4.83
N LEU A 22 10.89 4.35 4.03
CA LEU A 22 12.25 4.07 4.52
C LEU A 22 12.90 5.31 5.13
N LEU A 23 12.74 6.47 4.51
CA LEU A 23 13.21 7.75 5.04
C LEU A 23 12.58 8.05 6.41
N GLN A 24 11.28 7.79 6.56
CA GLN A 24 10.54 8.01 7.80
C GLN A 24 10.84 6.99 8.91
N SER A 25 11.26 5.78 8.55
CA SER A 25 11.64 4.72 9.49
C SER A 25 13.12 4.74 9.89
N SER A 26 13.96 5.49 9.18
CA SER A 26 15.40 5.54 9.43
C SER A 26 15.71 6.20 10.78
N PRO A 27 16.42 5.52 11.70
CA PRO A 27 16.83 6.10 12.99
C PRO A 27 18.01 7.07 12.84
N PHE A 28 18.73 7.01 11.71
CA PHE A 28 19.96 7.76 11.49
C PHE A 28 19.72 9.18 10.95
N ILE A 29 18.55 9.42 10.33
CA ILE A 29 18.24 10.70 9.69
C ILE A 29 17.20 11.40 10.55
N THR A 30 17.61 12.46 11.24
CA THR A 30 16.69 13.24 12.05
C THR A 30 15.68 14.01 11.17
N PRO A 31 14.39 13.99 11.52
CA PRO A 31 13.42 14.91 10.95
C PRO A 31 13.92 16.34 11.19
N LYS A 32 14.01 17.16 10.13
CA LYS A 32 14.62 18.52 10.05
C LYS A 32 16.09 18.60 9.63
N SER A 33 16.81 17.49 9.47
CA SER A 33 18.13 17.54 8.82
C SER A 33 18.01 17.98 7.36
N ILE A 34 18.99 18.74 6.85
CA ILE A 34 19.07 19.14 5.44
C ILE A 34 19.00 17.93 4.52
N CYS A 35 19.65 16.82 4.89
CA CYS A 35 19.57 15.58 4.12
C CYS A 35 18.13 15.05 4.02
N TYR A 36 17.36 15.09 5.11
CA TYR A 36 15.97 14.65 5.12
C TYR A 36 15.12 15.49 4.16
N ILE A 37 15.28 16.82 4.20
CA ILE A 37 14.53 17.75 3.35
C ILE A 37 14.85 17.52 1.88
N LEU A 38 16.13 17.34 1.53
CA LEU A 38 16.55 17.07 0.15
C LEU A 38 16.01 15.73 -0.35
N LEU A 39 16.13 14.65 0.44
CA LEU A 39 15.59 13.35 0.06
C LEU A 39 14.06 13.39 -0.09
N TRP A 40 13.37 14.11 0.80
CA TRP A 40 11.92 14.29 0.69
C TRP A 40 11.53 14.95 -0.63
N TRP A 41 12.21 16.03 -1.04
CA TRP A 41 11.97 16.67 -2.34
C TRP A 41 12.19 15.71 -3.51
N VAL A 42 13.29 14.95 -3.50
CA VAL A 42 13.62 13.99 -4.54
C VAL A 42 12.53 12.92 -4.68
N PHE A 43 11.94 12.48 -3.58
CA PHE A 43 10.92 11.43 -3.61
C PHE A 43 9.50 11.96 -3.84
N ILE A 44 9.19 13.18 -3.40
CA ILE A 44 7.85 13.77 -3.56
C ILE A 44 7.62 14.27 -4.99
N LEU A 45 8.67 14.79 -5.63
CA LEU A 45 8.56 15.41 -6.94
C LEU A 45 8.02 14.43 -8.01
N PRO A 46 8.52 13.18 -8.11
CA PRO A 46 7.93 12.17 -8.99
C PRO A 46 6.47 11.85 -8.66
N ILE A 47 6.08 11.79 -7.38
CA ILE A 47 4.70 11.51 -6.96
C ILE A 47 3.77 12.62 -7.45
N VAL A 48 4.14 13.88 -7.23
CA VAL A 48 3.35 15.04 -7.67
C VAL A 48 3.26 15.11 -9.20
N ILE A 49 4.36 14.86 -9.92
CA ILE A 49 4.36 14.83 -11.38
C ILE A 49 3.41 13.74 -11.90
N LEU A 50 3.46 12.54 -11.30
CA LEU A 50 2.58 11.44 -11.66
C LEU A 50 1.12 11.78 -11.34
N ASP A 51 0.84 12.38 -10.18
CA ASP A 51 -0.51 12.82 -9.82
C ASP A 51 -1.04 13.83 -10.82
N VAL A 52 -0.31 14.91 -11.09
CA VAL A 52 -0.71 15.93 -12.08
C VAL A 52 -0.93 15.31 -13.45
N SER A 53 -0.10 14.35 -13.87
CA SER A 53 -0.24 13.66 -15.15
C SER A 53 -1.50 12.79 -15.21
N ILE A 54 -1.88 12.14 -14.10
CA ILE A 54 -3.07 11.30 -14.01
C ILE A 54 -4.33 12.17 -13.94
N TYR A 55 -4.34 13.20 -13.09
CA TYR A 55 -5.44 14.14 -12.98
C TYR A 55 -5.63 14.94 -14.27
N GLY A 56 -4.55 15.42 -14.89
CA GLY A 56 -4.62 16.12 -16.18
C GLY A 56 -5.27 15.24 -17.25
N GLN A 57 -4.88 13.96 -17.32
CA GLN A 57 -5.53 13.01 -18.22
C GLN A 57 -7.00 12.74 -17.86
N TRP A 58 -7.35 12.77 -16.58
CA TRP A 58 -8.73 12.64 -16.11
C TRP A 58 -9.61 13.79 -16.63
N PHE A 59 -9.11 15.02 -16.56
CA PHE A 59 -9.82 16.20 -17.06
C PHE A 59 -9.90 16.26 -18.59
N THR A 60 -8.86 15.81 -19.31
CA THR A 60 -8.79 15.98 -20.78
C THR A 60 -9.33 14.80 -21.59
N LYS A 61 -9.26 13.55 -21.12
CA LYS A 61 -9.50 12.35 -21.96
C LYS A 61 -10.87 11.64 -21.80
N GLY A 62 -11.82 12.19 -21.05
CA GLY A 62 -13.23 11.76 -21.05
C GLY A 62 -13.55 10.33 -20.50
N LYS A 63 -14.84 9.93 -20.61
CA LYS A 63 -15.47 8.77 -19.92
C LYS A 63 -14.81 7.39 -20.11
N ARG A 64 -14.07 7.16 -21.22
CA ARG A 64 -13.43 5.86 -21.53
C ARG A 64 -12.18 5.60 -20.67
N PHE A 65 -11.52 6.67 -20.20
CA PHE A 65 -10.32 6.59 -19.36
C PHE A 65 -10.69 6.29 -17.90
N LEU A 66 -11.74 6.91 -17.34
CA LEU A 66 -12.30 6.59 -16.00
C LEU A 66 -12.58 5.10 -15.80
N SER A 67 -13.18 4.45 -16.80
CA SER A 67 -13.47 3.01 -16.79
C SER A 67 -12.21 2.13 -16.90
N THR A 68 -11.14 2.64 -17.50
CA THR A 68 -9.88 1.89 -17.68
C THR A 68 -8.87 2.16 -16.54
N VAL A 69 -9.00 3.31 -15.87
CA VAL A 69 -8.03 3.87 -14.89
C VAL A 69 -8.57 3.86 -13.46
N ALA A 70 -9.87 3.63 -13.26
CA ALA A 70 -10.40 3.11 -11.99
C ALA A 70 -9.98 1.64 -11.81
N ASN A 71 -8.67 1.42 -11.81
CA ASN A 71 -8.00 0.20 -11.41
C ASN A 71 -7.68 0.36 -9.92
N PRO A 72 -7.87 -0.68 -9.10
CA PRO A 72 -7.44 -0.65 -7.71
C PRO A 72 -6.00 -0.16 -7.47
N THR A 73 -5.10 -0.26 -8.46
CA THR A 73 -3.74 0.32 -8.40
C THR A 73 -3.71 1.84 -8.23
N SER A 74 -4.80 2.57 -8.53
CA SER A 74 -4.93 4.01 -8.31
C SER A 74 -4.94 4.40 -6.82
N HIS A 75 -5.17 3.43 -5.92
CA HIS A 75 -4.95 3.64 -4.48
C HIS A 75 -3.48 3.93 -4.14
N LEU A 76 -2.52 3.59 -5.00
CA LEU A 76 -1.11 3.93 -4.80
C LEU A 76 -0.88 5.44 -4.83
N SER A 77 -1.56 6.19 -5.71
CA SER A 77 -1.53 7.67 -5.72
C SER A 77 -2.07 8.25 -4.41
N VAL A 78 -3.19 7.72 -3.92
CA VAL A 78 -3.76 8.10 -2.61
C VAL A 78 -2.74 7.88 -1.50
N ILE A 79 -2.17 6.67 -1.41
CA ILE A 79 -1.19 6.31 -0.38
C ILE A 79 0.05 7.19 -0.49
N GLY A 80 0.55 7.46 -1.70
CA GLY A 80 1.70 8.33 -1.91
C GLY A 80 1.47 9.76 -1.41
N ASN A 81 0.29 10.31 -1.65
CA ASN A 81 -0.08 11.61 -1.09
C ASN A 81 -0.15 11.61 0.44
N LEU A 82 -0.75 10.58 1.05
CA LEU A 82 -0.87 10.49 2.51
C LEU A 82 0.48 10.25 3.21
N VAL A 83 1.33 9.40 2.63
CA VAL A 83 2.71 9.16 3.10
C VAL A 83 3.55 10.43 2.94
N GLY A 84 3.41 11.13 1.82
CA GLY A 84 4.03 12.43 1.57
C GLY A 84 3.60 13.49 2.58
N ALA A 85 2.30 13.55 2.90
CA ALA A 85 1.73 14.44 3.89
C ALA A 85 2.30 14.20 5.29
N GLN A 86 2.37 12.92 5.70
CA GLN A 86 2.97 12.54 6.98
C GLN A 86 4.45 12.96 7.05
N ALA A 87 5.22 12.71 5.99
CA ALA A 87 6.62 13.07 5.93
C ALA A 87 6.84 14.59 5.97
N ALA A 88 6.00 15.37 5.27
CA ALA A 88 6.01 16.84 5.30
C ALA A 88 5.73 17.38 6.70
N ALA A 89 4.73 16.82 7.37
CA ALA A 89 4.34 17.19 8.72
C ALA A 89 5.48 16.96 9.73
N ARG A 90 6.20 15.84 9.63
CA ARG A 90 7.38 15.56 10.48
C ARG A 90 8.53 16.56 10.31
N MET A 91 8.63 17.23 9.16
CA MET A 91 9.61 18.32 8.94
C MET A 91 9.13 19.66 9.50
N GLY A 92 7.88 19.78 9.94
CA GLY A 92 7.24 21.03 10.33
C GLY A 92 6.56 21.76 9.17
N TRP A 93 6.45 21.15 7.98
CA TRP A 93 5.81 21.76 6.80
C TRP A 93 4.33 21.44 6.79
N ARG A 94 3.61 22.09 7.71
CA ARG A 94 2.19 21.83 7.95
C ARG A 94 1.31 22.10 6.73
N GLU A 95 1.51 23.22 6.04
CA GLU A 95 0.72 23.60 4.86
C GLU A 95 0.89 22.62 3.70
N SER A 96 2.14 22.20 3.43
CA SER A 96 2.42 21.18 2.41
C SER A 96 1.79 19.84 2.79
N GLY A 97 1.87 19.46 4.07
CA GLY A 97 1.21 18.26 4.59
C GLY A 97 -0.31 18.32 4.40
N LEU A 98 -0.93 19.47 4.70
CA LEU A 98 -2.37 19.67 4.55
C LEU A 98 -2.81 19.58 3.08
N LEU A 99 -2.06 20.21 2.17
CA LEU A 99 -2.33 20.14 0.72
C LEU A 99 -2.33 18.68 0.23
N MET A 100 -1.30 17.92 0.59
CA MET A 100 -1.19 16.51 0.16
C MET A 100 -2.25 15.64 0.82
N LEU A 101 -2.57 15.87 2.08
CA LEU A 101 -3.65 15.19 2.80
C LEU A 101 -5.01 15.44 2.13
N SER A 102 -5.30 16.69 1.76
CA SER A 102 -6.54 17.04 1.05
C SER A 102 -6.64 16.34 -0.29
N LEU A 103 -5.58 16.35 -1.10
CA LEU A 103 -5.53 15.63 -2.38
C LEU A 103 -5.77 14.13 -2.17
N GLY A 104 -5.10 13.52 -1.20
CA GLY A 104 -5.24 12.11 -0.86
C GLY A 104 -6.67 11.72 -0.45
N ILE A 105 -7.29 12.46 0.47
CA ILE A 105 -8.65 12.19 0.95
C ILE A 105 -9.69 12.39 -0.16
N THR A 106 -9.59 13.48 -0.93
CA THR A 106 -10.51 13.74 -2.05
C THR A 106 -10.40 12.63 -3.11
N HIS A 107 -9.19 12.22 -3.46
CA HIS A 107 -8.97 11.13 -4.41
C HIS A 107 -9.50 9.81 -3.89
N TYR A 108 -9.26 9.51 -2.61
CA TYR A 108 -9.77 8.31 -1.95
C TYR A 108 -11.30 8.24 -2.05
N LEU A 109 -12.01 9.33 -1.79
CA LEU A 109 -13.47 9.34 -1.84
C LEU A 109 -14.00 9.01 -3.25
N VAL A 110 -13.38 9.61 -4.29
CA VAL A 110 -13.73 9.35 -5.69
C VAL A 110 -13.49 7.89 -6.05
N LEU A 111 -12.33 7.33 -5.68
CA LEU A 111 -11.99 5.93 -5.94
C LEU A 111 -12.89 4.97 -5.15
N PHE A 112 -13.18 5.28 -3.89
CA PHE A 112 -14.04 4.49 -3.04
C PHE A 112 -15.42 4.31 -3.67
N VAL A 113 -16.08 5.42 -4.05
CA VAL A 113 -17.41 5.38 -4.68
C VAL A 113 -17.35 4.67 -6.04
N THR A 114 -16.37 5.00 -6.88
CA THR A 114 -16.25 4.46 -8.23
C THR A 114 -15.99 2.95 -8.23
N LEU A 115 -15.07 2.48 -7.39
CA LEU A 115 -14.77 1.05 -7.29
C LEU A 115 -15.92 0.30 -6.63
N TYR A 116 -16.57 0.86 -5.60
CA TYR A 116 -17.74 0.26 -4.97
C TYR A 116 -18.89 0.02 -5.96
N GLN A 117 -19.16 0.98 -6.85
CA GLN A 117 -20.17 0.83 -7.90
C GLN A 117 -19.77 -0.16 -9.00
N ARG A 118 -18.48 -0.30 -9.31
CA ARG A 118 -18.01 -1.27 -10.31
C ARG A 118 -18.05 -2.71 -9.81
N LEU A 119 -17.83 -2.89 -8.51
CA LEU A 119 -17.86 -4.18 -7.85
C LEU A 119 -19.21 -4.87 -7.95
N THR A 120 -20.29 -4.11 -7.90
CA THR A 120 -21.66 -4.64 -7.99
C THR A 120 -22.06 -5.02 -9.42
N VAL A 121 -21.43 -4.40 -10.43
CA VAL A 121 -21.78 -4.59 -11.86
C VAL A 121 -20.93 -5.69 -12.53
N SER A 122 -19.69 -5.90 -12.10
CA SER A 122 -18.79 -6.87 -12.74
C SER A 122 -18.90 -8.27 -12.09
N LYS A 123 -19.67 -9.17 -12.73
CA LYS A 123 -19.93 -10.55 -12.26
C LYS A 123 -18.68 -11.44 -12.08
N CYS A 124 -17.52 -11.05 -12.58
CA CYS A 124 -16.27 -11.80 -12.44
C CYS A 124 -15.09 -10.85 -12.26
N ILE A 125 -14.69 -10.58 -11.01
CA ILE A 125 -13.39 -9.96 -10.76
C ILE A 125 -12.32 -11.05 -10.85
N PRO A 126 -11.33 -10.91 -11.74
CA PRO A 126 -10.18 -11.81 -11.82
C PRO A 126 -9.55 -12.01 -10.44
N SER A 127 -9.19 -13.25 -10.10
CA SER A 127 -8.56 -13.58 -8.81
C SER A 127 -7.32 -12.74 -8.47
N MET A 128 -6.65 -12.18 -9.49
CA MET A 128 -5.46 -11.32 -9.33
C MET A 128 -5.74 -9.92 -8.77
N LEU A 129 -6.97 -9.41 -8.79
CA LEU A 129 -7.30 -8.06 -8.28
C LEU A 129 -7.75 -8.06 -6.81
N ARG A 130 -7.82 -9.23 -6.17
CA ARG A 130 -8.25 -9.35 -4.76
C ARG A 130 -7.30 -8.75 -3.72
N PRO A 131 -5.97 -8.74 -3.89
CA PRO A 131 -5.06 -8.08 -2.95
C PRO A 131 -5.34 -6.59 -2.81
N VAL A 132 -5.95 -6.00 -3.83
CA VAL A 132 -6.14 -4.55 -3.88
C VAL A 132 -7.36 -4.07 -3.10
N PHE A 133 -8.26 -4.99 -2.71
CA PHE A 133 -9.30 -4.67 -1.72
C PHE A 133 -8.71 -4.24 -0.38
N PHE A 134 -7.50 -4.69 -0.05
CA PHE A 134 -6.85 -4.38 1.21
C PHE A 134 -6.33 -2.93 1.20
N LEU A 135 -6.16 -2.33 0.02
CA LEU A 135 -5.87 -0.91 -0.09
C LEU A 135 -7.07 -0.03 0.30
N PHE A 136 -8.29 -0.56 0.42
CA PHE A 136 -9.45 0.23 0.88
C PHE A 136 -9.32 0.67 2.33
N PHE A 137 -8.86 -0.20 3.23
CA PHE A 137 -8.65 0.20 4.62
C PHE A 137 -7.27 0.84 4.84
N ALA A 138 -6.29 0.57 3.97
CA ALA A 138 -4.97 1.20 4.05
C ALA A 138 -5.02 2.73 3.98
N ALA A 139 -5.83 3.28 3.06
CA ALA A 139 -5.94 4.72 2.87
C ALA A 139 -6.47 5.47 4.11
N PRO A 140 -7.63 5.12 4.72
CA PRO A 140 -8.08 5.78 5.94
C PRO A 140 -7.14 5.55 7.14
N SER A 141 -6.45 4.40 7.22
CA SER A 141 -5.40 4.21 8.23
C SER A 141 -4.21 5.15 8.02
N MET A 142 -3.70 5.28 6.79
CA MET A 142 -2.62 6.22 6.46
C MET A 142 -3.06 7.68 6.69
N ALA A 143 -4.31 8.01 6.38
CA ALA A 143 -4.85 9.34 6.58
C ALA A 143 -4.92 9.70 8.07
N THR A 144 -5.26 8.73 8.93
CA THR A 144 -5.20 8.89 10.39
C THR A 144 -3.78 9.27 10.83
N LEU A 145 -2.78 8.53 10.38
CA LEU A 145 -1.37 8.77 10.75
C LEU A 145 -0.83 10.10 10.19
N ALA A 146 -1.27 10.50 9.00
CA ALA A 146 -0.92 11.79 8.42
C ALA A 146 -1.59 12.94 9.18
N TRP A 147 -2.85 12.76 9.58
CA TRP A 147 -3.59 13.73 10.39
C TRP A 147 -2.91 13.95 11.75
N GLU A 148 -2.61 12.86 12.45
CA GLU A 148 -1.89 12.88 13.73
C GLU A 148 -0.55 13.62 13.59
N ALA A 149 0.20 13.37 12.51
CA ALA A 149 1.47 14.05 12.27
C ALA A 149 1.32 15.56 12.00
N ILE A 150 0.24 16.00 11.34
CA ILE A 150 -0.02 17.40 10.99
C ILE A 150 -0.51 18.20 12.19
N PHE A 151 -1.41 17.63 12.98
CA PHE A 151 -2.08 18.32 14.10
C PHE A 151 -1.43 18.04 15.46
N GLY A 152 -0.54 17.04 15.54
CA GLY A 152 0.22 16.70 16.75
C GLY A 152 -0.61 15.99 17.82
N GLY A 153 -1.78 15.45 17.47
CA GLY A 153 -2.65 14.74 18.40
C GLY A 153 -3.66 13.84 17.68
N PHE A 154 -4.25 12.90 18.43
CA PHE A 154 -5.23 11.95 17.93
C PHE A 154 -6.66 12.43 18.24
N ASP A 155 -7.06 13.49 17.56
CA ASP A 155 -8.35 14.15 17.71
C ASP A 155 -9.52 13.31 17.15
N ASP A 156 -10.75 13.84 17.24
CA ASP A 156 -11.94 13.10 16.81
C ASP A 156 -11.97 12.83 15.30
N ALA A 157 -11.33 13.67 14.48
CA ALA A 157 -11.19 13.44 13.04
C ALA A 157 -10.27 12.23 12.77
N ALA A 158 -9.13 12.14 13.45
CA ALA A 158 -8.26 10.97 13.39
C ALA A 158 -9.00 9.70 13.85
N LYS A 159 -9.77 9.77 14.95
CA LYS A 159 -10.60 8.64 15.43
C LYS A 159 -11.64 8.21 14.39
N MET A 160 -12.32 9.14 13.73
CA MET A 160 -13.30 8.82 12.69
C MET A 160 -12.66 8.05 11.53
N LEU A 161 -11.49 8.50 11.05
CA LEU A 161 -10.75 7.81 9.99
C LEU A 161 -10.25 6.43 10.44
N PHE A 162 -9.77 6.31 11.67
CA PHE A 162 -9.34 5.05 12.26
C PHE A 162 -10.48 4.04 12.36
N PHE A 163 -11.63 4.43 12.90
CA PHE A 163 -12.80 3.56 13.01
C PHE A 163 -13.36 3.17 11.65
N LEU A 164 -13.34 4.07 10.66
CA LEU A 164 -13.69 3.74 9.28
C LEU A 164 -12.75 2.64 8.74
N SER A 165 -11.45 2.76 8.97
CA SER A 165 -10.48 1.75 8.56
C SER A 165 -10.72 0.41 9.25
N LEU A 166 -10.95 0.42 10.57
CA LEU A 166 -11.23 -0.79 11.36
C LEU A 166 -12.51 -1.50 10.87
N PHE A 167 -13.57 -0.74 10.58
CA PHE A 167 -14.81 -1.26 10.02
C PHE A 167 -14.58 -1.94 8.67
N LEU A 168 -13.85 -1.29 7.76
CA LEU A 168 -13.53 -1.85 6.44
C LEU A 168 -12.67 -3.11 6.57
N PHE A 169 -11.68 -3.10 7.44
CA PHE A 169 -10.84 -4.27 7.73
C PHE A 169 -11.68 -5.45 8.22
N LEU A 170 -12.52 -5.22 9.23
CA LEU A 170 -13.37 -6.28 9.81
C LEU A 170 -14.38 -6.82 8.78
N SER A 171 -14.96 -5.94 7.96
CA SER A 171 -15.87 -6.33 6.87
C SER A 171 -15.19 -7.25 5.85
N LEU A 172 -13.93 -6.99 5.52
CA LEU A 172 -13.14 -7.83 4.63
C LEU A 172 -12.79 -9.18 5.28
N VAL A 173 -12.31 -9.17 6.53
CA VAL A 173 -11.89 -10.39 7.26
C VAL A 173 -13.06 -11.34 7.48
N CYS A 174 -14.26 -10.82 7.76
CA CYS A 174 -15.48 -11.62 7.94
C CYS A 174 -15.97 -12.32 6.65
N ARG A 175 -15.35 -12.07 5.48
CA ARG A 175 -15.68 -12.72 4.20
C ARG A 175 -14.55 -13.65 3.72
N PRO A 176 -14.31 -14.79 4.41
CA PRO A 176 -13.19 -15.70 4.13
C PRO A 176 -13.27 -16.35 2.73
N THR A 177 -14.45 -16.35 2.10
CA THR A 177 -14.65 -16.89 0.74
C THR A 177 -13.85 -16.14 -0.33
N LEU A 178 -13.54 -14.85 -0.11
CA LEU A 178 -12.66 -14.07 -0.99
C LEU A 178 -11.21 -14.58 -0.94
N PHE A 179 -10.76 -15.01 0.24
CA PHE A 179 -9.42 -15.50 0.51
C PHE A 179 -9.22 -16.93 -0.01
N LYS A 180 -10.21 -17.83 0.21
CA LYS A 180 -10.07 -19.27 -0.10
C LYS A 180 -9.65 -19.57 -1.53
N THR A 181 -10.17 -18.83 -2.51
CA THR A 181 -9.81 -19.01 -3.93
C THR A 181 -8.52 -18.29 -4.31
N SER A 182 -8.14 -17.22 -3.60
CA SER A 182 -6.88 -16.47 -3.85
C SER A 182 -5.67 -17.19 -3.25
N MET A 183 -5.86 -17.90 -2.14
CA MET A 183 -4.80 -18.59 -1.38
C MET A 183 -4.42 -19.96 -1.98
N ARG A 184 -5.03 -20.38 -3.10
CA ARG A 184 -4.85 -21.73 -3.67
C ARG A 184 -3.53 -21.90 -4.43
N LYS A 185 -2.92 -20.82 -4.91
CA LYS A 185 -1.57 -20.80 -5.50
C LYS A 185 -0.81 -19.62 -4.93
N PHE A 186 0.39 -19.86 -4.42
CA PHE A 186 1.27 -18.78 -3.96
C PHE A 186 1.52 -17.80 -5.11
N ASN A 187 1.43 -16.51 -4.81
CA ASN A 187 1.71 -15.43 -5.75
C ASN A 187 2.45 -14.31 -4.99
N VAL A 188 3.50 -13.77 -5.60
CA VAL A 188 4.27 -12.62 -5.10
C VAL A 188 3.36 -11.41 -4.79
N ALA A 189 2.21 -11.30 -5.47
CA ALA A 189 1.20 -10.26 -5.19
C ALA A 189 0.62 -10.30 -3.75
N TRP A 190 0.84 -11.37 -2.97
CA TRP A 190 0.40 -11.44 -1.57
C TRP A 190 1.16 -10.47 -0.66
N TRP A 191 2.31 -9.96 -1.07
CA TRP A 191 3.01 -8.89 -0.33
C TRP A 191 2.17 -7.61 -0.19
N ALA A 192 1.19 -7.40 -1.07
CA ALA A 192 0.23 -6.30 -0.95
C ALA A 192 -0.69 -6.40 0.28
N TYR A 193 -0.76 -7.54 0.98
CA TYR A 193 -1.49 -7.68 2.24
C TYR A 193 -0.74 -7.11 3.45
N SER A 194 0.59 -7.15 3.42
CA SER A 194 1.42 -6.78 4.58
C SER A 194 1.39 -5.27 4.84
N PHE A 195 1.47 -4.46 3.78
CA PHE A 195 1.50 -3.01 3.91
C PHE A 195 0.23 -2.44 4.58
N PRO A 196 -1.00 -2.68 4.08
CA PRO A 196 -2.23 -2.20 4.70
C PRO A 196 -2.38 -2.59 6.17
N LEU A 197 -2.01 -3.83 6.49
CA LEU A 197 -2.12 -4.38 7.84
C LEU A 197 -1.13 -3.72 8.80
N THR A 198 0.08 -3.42 8.34
CA THR A 198 1.09 -2.69 9.11
C THR A 198 0.63 -1.28 9.44
N ILE A 199 0.07 -0.57 8.47
CA ILE A 199 -0.44 0.79 8.68
C ILE A 199 -1.62 0.78 9.66
N LEU A 200 -2.54 -0.18 9.54
CA LEU A 200 -3.66 -0.32 10.47
C LEU A 200 -3.18 -0.60 11.91
N ALA A 201 -2.17 -1.47 12.06
CA ALA A 201 -1.55 -1.73 13.36
C ALA A 201 -0.89 -0.46 13.94
N LEU A 202 -0.20 0.33 13.11
CA LEU A 202 0.42 1.59 13.52
C LEU A 202 -0.63 2.63 13.94
N ALA A 203 -1.73 2.77 13.19
CA ALA A 203 -2.84 3.64 13.56
C ALA A 203 -3.51 3.19 14.87
N SER A 204 -3.64 1.87 15.09
CA SER A 204 -4.12 1.33 16.36
C SER A 204 -3.18 1.61 17.53
N ALA A 205 -1.87 1.70 17.28
CA ALA A 205 -0.90 2.09 18.30
C ALA A 205 -1.06 3.56 18.70
N GLY A 206 -1.23 4.47 17.73
CA GLY A 206 -1.56 5.87 18.01
C GLY A 206 -2.85 6.00 18.83
N TYR A 207 -3.91 5.28 18.44
CA TYR A 207 -5.17 5.26 19.18
C TYR A 207 -5.02 4.76 20.63
N ALA A 208 -4.23 3.70 20.86
CA ALA A 208 -4.00 3.16 22.19
C ALA A 208 -3.21 4.12 23.09
N GLN A 209 -2.28 4.88 22.53
CA GLN A 209 -1.52 5.89 23.27
C GLN A 209 -2.41 7.07 23.72
N GLU A 210 -3.39 7.46 22.90
CA GLU A 210 -4.33 8.53 23.22
C GLU A 210 -5.35 8.11 24.29
N VAL A 211 -6.07 7.01 24.05
CA VAL A 211 -7.20 6.62 24.92
C VAL A 211 -6.74 5.96 26.22
N LYS A 212 -5.56 5.32 26.22
CA LYS A 212 -4.96 4.60 27.36
C LYS A 212 -5.91 3.59 28.03
N GLY A 213 -6.90 3.11 27.29
CA GLY A 213 -7.91 2.15 27.75
C GLY A 213 -7.46 0.71 27.52
N GLY A 214 -7.85 -0.20 28.40
CA GLY A 214 -7.49 -1.63 28.27
C GLY A 214 -7.89 -2.25 26.93
N ILE A 215 -9.10 -1.93 26.43
CA ILE A 215 -9.60 -2.40 25.13
C ILE A 215 -8.71 -1.90 23.98
N ALA A 216 -8.26 -0.64 24.04
CA ALA A 216 -7.42 -0.05 23.00
C ALA A 216 -6.03 -0.72 22.95
N HIS A 217 -5.45 -1.04 24.11
CA HIS A 217 -4.20 -1.80 24.18
C HIS A 217 -4.33 -3.23 23.68
N VAL A 218 -5.43 -3.92 24.01
CA VAL A 218 -5.71 -5.26 23.48
C VAL A 218 -5.85 -5.22 21.96
N MET A 219 -6.59 -4.26 21.42
CA MET A 219 -6.75 -4.09 19.97
C MET A 219 -5.42 -3.83 19.27
N MET A 220 -4.59 -2.93 19.83
CA MET A 220 -3.25 -2.66 19.33
C MET A 220 -2.39 -3.93 19.30
N LEU A 221 -2.40 -4.71 20.38
CA LEU A 221 -1.61 -5.94 20.49
C LEU A 221 -2.06 -6.98 19.47
N VAL A 222 -3.38 -7.18 19.33
CA VAL A 222 -3.96 -8.12 18.36
C VAL A 222 -3.60 -7.73 16.93
N LEU A 223 -3.80 -6.46 16.55
CA LEU A 223 -3.49 -5.99 15.19
C LEU A 223 -1.99 -6.03 14.88
N SER A 224 -1.15 -5.70 15.86
CA SER A 224 0.31 -5.78 15.71
C SER A 224 0.79 -7.22 15.57
N ALA A 225 0.31 -8.13 16.43
CA ALA A 225 0.63 -9.55 16.35
C ALA A 225 0.18 -10.15 15.01
N LEU A 226 -1.02 -9.79 14.54
CA LEU A 226 -1.52 -10.21 13.23
C LEU A 226 -0.64 -9.69 12.09
N SER A 227 -0.22 -8.43 12.14
CA SER A 227 0.70 -7.85 11.14
C SER A 227 2.03 -8.62 11.06
N VAL A 228 2.65 -8.86 12.22
CA VAL A 228 3.91 -9.61 12.31
C VAL A 228 3.74 -11.03 11.78
N LEU A 229 2.68 -11.73 12.19
CA LEU A 229 2.39 -13.09 11.74
C LEU A 229 2.23 -13.18 10.23
N VAL A 230 1.48 -12.25 9.62
CA VAL A 230 1.29 -12.20 8.15
C VAL A 230 2.61 -11.92 7.44
N CYS A 231 3.42 -10.97 7.94
CA CYS A 231 4.72 -10.67 7.36
C CYS A 231 5.67 -11.88 7.43
N LEU A 232 5.77 -12.53 8.58
CA LEU A 232 6.58 -13.74 8.77
C LEU A 232 6.11 -14.89 7.87
N ALA A 233 4.81 -15.14 7.80
CA ALA A 233 4.26 -16.19 6.94
C ALA A 233 4.61 -15.94 5.45
N LEU A 234 4.48 -14.70 4.98
CA LEU A 234 4.84 -14.33 3.60
C LEU A 234 6.33 -14.47 3.35
N MET A 235 7.18 -14.10 4.31
CA MET A 235 8.63 -14.25 4.21
C MET A 235 9.03 -15.72 4.09
N VAL A 236 8.49 -16.58 4.95
CA VAL A 236 8.76 -18.04 4.92
C VAL A 236 8.25 -18.65 3.62
N LEU A 237 7.03 -18.33 3.19
CA LEU A 237 6.47 -18.84 1.93
C LEU A 237 7.29 -18.40 0.71
N THR A 238 7.74 -17.14 0.70
CA THR A 238 8.60 -16.61 -0.38
C THR A 238 9.94 -17.33 -0.40
N ALA A 239 10.55 -17.54 0.77
CA ALA A 239 11.82 -18.26 0.89
C ALA A 239 11.70 -19.69 0.37
N ILE A 240 10.71 -20.46 0.84
CA ILE A 240 10.50 -21.86 0.42
C ILE A 240 10.28 -21.96 -1.10
N ASN A 241 9.46 -21.06 -1.66
CA ASN A 241 9.14 -21.10 -3.09
C ASN A 241 10.33 -20.72 -3.97
N ASN A 242 11.15 -19.74 -3.57
CA ASN A 242 12.39 -19.41 -4.27
C ASN A 242 13.41 -20.55 -4.22
N THR A 243 13.53 -21.25 -3.09
CA THR A 243 14.41 -22.42 -2.98
C THR A 243 13.98 -23.55 -3.92
N ASN A 244 12.67 -23.81 -4.05
CA ASN A 244 12.17 -24.80 -5.01
C ASN A 244 12.46 -24.42 -6.47
N ILE A 245 12.39 -23.13 -6.82
CA ILE A 245 12.73 -22.65 -8.17
C ILE A 245 14.24 -22.81 -8.43
N LEU A 246 15.09 -22.42 -7.49
CA LEU A 246 16.55 -22.55 -7.61
C LEU A 246 17.00 -24.02 -7.68
N LEU A 247 16.35 -24.91 -6.93
CA LEU A 247 16.61 -26.35 -7.00
C LEU A 247 16.20 -26.94 -8.36
N GLN A 248 15.11 -26.47 -8.95
CA GLN A 248 14.64 -26.96 -10.26
C GLN A 248 15.57 -26.52 -11.41
N ASP A 249 16.08 -25.29 -11.38
CA ASP A 249 17.08 -24.80 -12.35
C ASP A 249 18.43 -25.53 -12.22
N SER A 250 18.82 -25.89 -10.98
CA SER A 250 20.03 -26.68 -10.74
C SER A 250 19.93 -28.10 -11.31
N HIS A 251 18.76 -28.74 -11.21
CA HIS A 251 18.54 -30.08 -11.80
C HIS A 251 18.51 -30.04 -13.33
N HIS A 252 17.89 -29.02 -13.94
CA HIS A 252 17.85 -28.88 -15.40
C HIS A 252 19.22 -28.56 -16.01
N SER A 253 20.03 -27.74 -15.34
CA SER A 253 21.40 -27.43 -15.79
C SER A 253 22.33 -28.64 -15.71
N VAL A 254 22.23 -29.46 -14.66
CA VAL A 254 22.99 -30.71 -14.53
C VAL A 254 22.58 -31.74 -15.58
N LEU A 255 21.28 -31.89 -15.85
CA LEU A 255 20.79 -32.78 -16.92
C LEU A 255 21.27 -32.34 -18.32
N ASN A 256 21.21 -31.05 -18.62
CA ASN A 256 21.72 -30.52 -19.89
C ASN A 256 23.24 -30.69 -20.02
N ALA A 257 24.02 -30.45 -18.96
CA ALA A 257 25.46 -30.68 -18.96
C ALA A 257 25.82 -32.15 -19.24
N ASN A 258 25.07 -33.08 -18.65
CA ASN A 258 25.29 -34.52 -18.86
C ASN A 258 24.89 -34.98 -20.27
N THR A 259 23.88 -34.36 -20.89
CA THR A 259 23.41 -34.72 -22.25
C THR A 259 24.37 -34.21 -23.34
N ILE A 260 25.04 -33.08 -23.10
CA ILE A 260 26.05 -32.52 -24.01
C ILE A 260 27.32 -33.37 -23.99
N ASN A 261 27.72 -33.89 -22.82
CA ASN A 261 28.88 -34.77 -22.71
C ASN A 261 28.67 -36.17 -23.31
N SER A 262 27.43 -36.66 -23.40
CA SER A 262 27.13 -37.96 -24.01
C SER A 262 26.97 -37.93 -25.54
N THR A 263 26.93 -36.75 -26.16
CA THR A 263 26.78 -36.58 -27.62
C THR A 263 28.10 -36.24 -28.33
N THR A 264 29.20 -36.10 -27.57
CA THR A 264 30.54 -35.75 -28.07
C THR A 264 31.53 -36.92 -28.04
N THR A 265 31.06 -38.14 -27.79
CA THR A 265 31.82 -39.41 -27.89
C THR A 265 31.17 -40.32 -28.92
#